data_AF-A0A0S7XJD9-F1
#
_entry.id   AF-A0A0S7XJD9-F1
#
_cell.length_a   1.000
_cell.length_b   1.000
_cell.length_c   1.000
_cell.angle_alpha   90.00
_cell.angle_beta   90.00
_cell.angle_gamma   90.00
#
_symmetry.space_group_name_H-M   'P 1'
#
loop_
_entity.id
_entity.type
_entity.pdbx_description
1 polymer ?
#
loop_
_entity_poly.entity_id
_entity_poly.type
_entity_poly.pdbx_seq_one_letter_code
_entity_poly.pdbx_strand_id
1 'polypeptide(L)'
;MRHLARLVLIAAAFIAIAAGAFAAPQEEATQVIIIHDAQGQPLPKARLGSLYLSDVLLNPFACQIDTEDGRAICRKIAQEPFAISLRYEVTGFGDVYFVADNLGRGYRAGEPINLVYEFARSRMGHARKIQKAAREAGCDLKPTTRGRINKAQALLNRAHRTPDTEERSRLGYQSLQESAWAGEMALLDKARFDVGKRGWRPGFRFGANAFRYGADPKYEQRFEELLNFGTTPFYTKAFEPKEGEYKWDRPEDIAAWLNGAGLTAKGHPVLWFYPGTTPDYLKQKSFEEIRQWVHDRTPTIIEHYAGSIDIWDIINEPHVQNVLNFTLDQMVDITRVVSEQTREANPNAVRIVNSCCLWAEYMKGQFGPDVRVCSPLEFLERLRAAKVDYDIVGLQLYYPGRDLLEISRMIDRFERFGKPVHITELAVPSSAEGDPHSHWKGPDAVRAMGCWHRPWDQDLQAEWVEQFYTICYSKPFVEAVTWWDFADYRPGHFFPHGGFLDHEYTPKGSFFRLQQLISRWREMGER
;
A
#
# COMPACT_ATOMS: atom_id res chain seq x y z
N MET A 1 -55.92 18.05 45.29
CA MET A 1 -55.98 16.57 45.15
C MET A 1 -56.52 16.19 43.77
N ARG A 2 -55.65 16.21 42.77
CA ARG A 2 -55.69 15.46 41.49
C ARG A 2 -54.35 15.69 40.76
N HIS A 3 -53.25 15.64 41.54
CA HIS A 3 -51.85 15.77 41.10
C HIS A 3 -50.92 14.75 41.80
N LEU A 4 -51.49 13.66 42.32
CA LEU A 4 -50.78 12.51 42.90
C LEU A 4 -51.40 11.24 42.30
N ALA A 5 -51.04 10.90 41.06
CA ALA A 5 -51.36 9.60 40.44
C ALA A 5 -50.52 9.29 39.18
N ARG A 6 -49.33 9.91 39.02
CA ARG A 6 -48.44 9.68 37.87
C ARG A 6 -46.96 9.53 38.23
N LEU A 7 -46.66 9.24 39.49
CA LEU A 7 -45.29 9.18 40.02
C LEU A 7 -44.95 7.86 40.74
N VAL A 8 -45.68 6.76 40.50
CA VAL A 8 -45.37 5.42 41.04
C VAL A 8 -45.47 4.32 39.97
N LEU A 9 -44.98 4.60 38.76
CA LEU A 9 -44.80 3.58 37.71
C LEU A 9 -43.43 3.71 37.03
N ILE A 10 -42.43 4.16 37.78
CA ILE A 10 -40.99 4.22 37.40
C ILE A 10 -40.13 3.51 38.47
N ALA A 11 -40.68 2.56 39.22
CA ALA A 11 -39.95 1.87 40.30
C ALA A 11 -40.17 0.35 40.35
N ALA A 12 -40.41 -0.30 39.20
CA ALA A 12 -40.50 -1.76 39.13
C ALA A 12 -39.91 -2.35 37.83
N ALA A 13 -38.88 -1.69 37.27
CA ALA A 13 -38.09 -2.22 36.15
C ALA A 13 -36.57 -2.21 36.41
N PHE A 14 -36.16 -1.97 37.66
CA PHE A 14 -34.79 -2.10 38.14
C PHE A 14 -34.82 -2.95 39.41
N ILE A 15 -34.59 -4.25 39.24
CA ILE A 15 -33.87 -5.20 40.12
C ILE A 15 -34.09 -6.57 39.47
N ALA A 16 -33.22 -6.89 38.53
CA ALA A 16 -32.89 -8.25 38.12
C ALA A 16 -31.41 -8.23 37.67
N ILE A 17 -30.53 -7.87 38.60
CA ILE A 17 -29.11 -8.20 38.49
C ILE A 17 -28.92 -9.58 39.11
N ALA A 18 -28.14 -10.40 38.40
CA ALA A 18 -27.42 -11.57 38.89
C ALA A 18 -28.26 -12.80 39.27
N ALA A 19 -28.78 -13.47 38.25
CA ALA A 19 -28.53 -14.90 38.14
C ALA A 19 -27.63 -15.09 36.93
N GLY A 20 -26.36 -15.41 37.17
CA GLY A 20 -25.42 -15.78 36.12
C GLY A 20 -25.96 -16.99 35.39
N ALA A 21 -26.63 -16.78 34.26
CA ALA A 21 -26.64 -17.76 33.21
C ALA A 21 -25.19 -17.87 32.77
N PHE A 22 -24.52 -18.95 33.19
CA PHE A 22 -23.34 -19.42 32.47
C PHE A 22 -23.79 -19.59 31.02
N ALA A 23 -23.53 -18.57 30.19
CA ALA A 23 -23.53 -18.77 28.76
C ALA A 23 -22.57 -19.93 28.55
N ALA A 24 -23.07 -21.03 27.97
CA ALA A 24 -22.20 -22.09 27.50
C ALA A 24 -21.06 -21.42 26.72
N PRO A 25 -19.79 -21.82 26.92
CA PRO A 25 -18.68 -21.23 26.19
C PRO A 25 -19.07 -21.26 24.71
N GLN A 26 -19.22 -20.08 24.13
CA GLN A 26 -19.48 -19.95 22.70
C GLN A 26 -18.33 -20.70 22.04
N GLU A 27 -18.61 -21.81 21.35
CA GLU A 27 -17.56 -22.58 20.69
C GLU A 27 -16.70 -21.60 19.90
N GLU A 28 -15.43 -21.50 20.28
CA GLU A 28 -14.53 -20.53 19.65
C GLU A 28 -14.51 -20.84 18.15
N ALA A 29 -14.96 -19.89 17.34
CA ALA A 29 -15.03 -20.04 15.89
C ALA A 29 -13.66 -20.53 15.38
N THR A 30 -13.67 -21.75 14.83
CA THR A 30 -12.47 -22.46 14.39
C THR A 30 -12.58 -22.75 12.91
N GLN A 31 -11.55 -22.41 12.15
CA GLN A 31 -11.45 -22.71 10.73
C GLN A 31 -10.24 -23.60 10.45
N VAL A 32 -10.47 -24.72 9.78
CA VAL A 32 -9.39 -25.57 9.24
C VAL A 32 -9.09 -25.14 7.80
N ILE A 33 -7.83 -24.90 7.49
CA ILE A 33 -7.36 -24.55 6.16
C ILE A 33 -6.40 -25.66 5.70
N ILE A 34 -6.72 -26.28 4.57
CA ILE A 34 -5.91 -27.32 3.91
C ILE A 34 -5.11 -26.67 2.78
N ILE A 35 -3.81 -26.94 2.74
CA ILE A 35 -2.85 -26.23 1.89
C ILE A 35 -1.92 -27.27 1.27
N HIS A 36 -2.04 -27.47 -0.04
CA HIS A 36 -1.16 -28.38 -0.77
C HIS A 36 -0.22 -27.62 -1.70
N ASP A 37 0.80 -28.30 -2.20
CA ASP A 37 1.69 -27.81 -3.25
C ASP A 37 1.12 -28.10 -4.66
N ALA A 38 1.96 -27.89 -5.69
CA ALA A 38 1.61 -28.11 -7.09
C ALA A 38 1.29 -29.56 -7.44
N GLN A 39 1.80 -30.52 -6.66
CA GLN A 39 1.61 -31.96 -6.84
C GLN A 39 0.43 -32.48 -6.00
N GLY A 40 -0.22 -31.62 -5.22
CA GLY A 40 -1.29 -32.01 -4.30
C GLY A 40 -0.76 -32.58 -2.98
N GLN A 41 0.53 -32.47 -2.69
CA GLN A 41 1.13 -32.93 -1.43
C GLN A 41 1.05 -31.84 -0.36
N PRO A 42 1.06 -32.18 0.95
CA PRO A 42 1.01 -31.20 2.03
C PRO A 42 2.11 -30.13 1.91
N LEU A 43 1.73 -28.85 1.90
CA LEU A 43 2.72 -27.78 1.83
C LEU A 43 3.53 -27.72 3.15
N PRO A 44 4.87 -27.68 3.13
CA PRO A 44 5.67 -27.69 4.35
C PRO A 44 5.34 -26.55 5.30
N LYS A 45 5.27 -26.82 6.61
CA LYS A 45 4.98 -25.84 7.67
C LYS A 45 5.81 -24.57 7.56
N ALA A 46 7.09 -24.70 7.18
CA ALA A 46 8.00 -23.56 7.03
C ALA A 46 7.52 -22.52 5.99
N ARG A 47 6.65 -22.91 5.04
CA ARG A 47 6.06 -22.01 4.04
C ARG A 47 4.79 -21.30 4.54
N LEU A 48 4.25 -21.67 5.70
CA LEU A 48 2.97 -21.17 6.22
C LEU A 48 3.11 -19.94 7.12
N GLY A 49 4.33 -19.48 7.41
CA GLY A 49 4.59 -18.36 8.33
C GLY A 49 4.02 -17.00 7.88
N SER A 50 3.64 -16.87 6.60
CA SER A 50 3.01 -15.66 6.06
C SER A 50 1.48 -15.71 6.07
N LEU A 51 0.86 -16.81 6.54
CA LEU A 51 -0.59 -16.96 6.58
C LEU A 51 -1.23 -15.95 7.53
N TYR A 52 -2.31 -15.30 7.11
CA TYR A 52 -3.12 -14.46 7.99
C TYR A 52 -4.56 -14.35 7.52
N LEU A 53 -5.43 -13.96 8.46
CA LEU A 53 -6.82 -13.61 8.19
C LEU A 53 -7.00 -12.09 8.16
N SER A 54 -7.96 -11.65 7.37
CA SER A 54 -8.36 -10.24 7.25
C SER A 54 -9.86 -10.13 7.04
N ASP A 55 -10.45 -8.97 7.28
CA ASP A 55 -11.84 -8.72 6.93
C ASP A 55 -12.05 -8.70 5.39
N VAL A 56 -13.29 -8.48 4.94
CA VAL A 56 -13.60 -8.38 3.50
C VAL A 56 -13.04 -7.12 2.82
N LEU A 57 -12.57 -6.15 3.60
CA LEU A 57 -11.82 -4.99 3.11
C LEU A 57 -10.31 -5.26 3.10
N LEU A 58 -9.86 -6.45 3.49
CA LEU A 58 -8.45 -6.85 3.60
C LEU A 58 -7.69 -6.11 4.71
N ASN A 59 -8.37 -5.69 5.77
CA ASN A 59 -7.73 -5.26 7.01
C ASN A 59 -7.42 -6.50 7.85
N PRO A 60 -6.13 -6.82 8.13
CA PRO A 60 -5.78 -7.94 8.98
C PRO A 60 -6.34 -7.73 10.38
N PHE A 61 -6.85 -8.81 10.95
CA PHE A 61 -7.21 -8.86 12.35
C PHE A 61 -6.46 -10.04 12.97
N ALA A 62 -6.28 -9.97 14.27
CA ALA A 62 -5.50 -10.99 14.93
C ALA A 62 -6.32 -12.28 15.16
N CYS A 63 -5.64 -13.41 15.03
CA CYS A 63 -6.20 -14.75 15.04
C CYS A 63 -5.08 -15.71 15.49
N GLN A 64 -5.42 -16.71 16.30
CA GLN A 64 -4.44 -17.74 16.66
C GLN A 64 -4.37 -18.76 15.52
N ILE A 65 -3.19 -18.92 14.92
CA ILE A 65 -2.98 -19.81 13.78
C ILE A 65 -1.93 -20.86 14.15
N ASP A 66 -2.39 -22.09 14.39
CA ASP A 66 -1.50 -23.23 14.57
C ASP A 66 -1.24 -23.90 13.22
N THR A 67 0.03 -24.17 12.91
CA THR A 67 0.45 -24.71 11.61
C THR A 67 1.18 -26.04 11.76
N GLU A 68 0.86 -26.96 10.86
CA GLU A 68 1.53 -28.23 10.58
C GLU A 68 1.64 -28.42 9.06
N ASP A 69 2.30 -29.50 8.60
CA ASP A 69 2.45 -29.73 7.16
C ASP A 69 1.07 -29.88 6.50
N GLY A 70 0.84 -29.02 5.51
CA GLY A 70 -0.38 -28.92 4.72
C GLY A 70 -1.64 -28.44 5.44
N ARG A 71 -1.54 -27.97 6.69
CA ARG A 71 -2.71 -27.55 7.46
C ARG A 71 -2.44 -26.37 8.38
N ALA A 72 -3.41 -25.46 8.42
CA ALA A 72 -3.50 -24.43 9.44
C ALA A 72 -4.84 -24.50 10.17
N ILE A 73 -4.82 -24.33 11.48
CA ILE A 73 -6.02 -24.27 12.33
C ILE A 73 -6.10 -22.87 12.92
N CYS A 74 -7.03 -22.08 12.41
CA CYS A 74 -7.34 -20.74 12.87
C CYS A 74 -8.35 -20.82 14.02
N ARG A 75 -8.01 -20.28 15.17
CA ARG A 75 -8.88 -20.18 16.36
C ARG A 75 -9.00 -18.73 16.81
N LYS A 76 -10.00 -18.47 17.67
CA LYS A 76 -10.30 -17.12 18.17
C LYS A 76 -10.43 -16.12 17.01
N ILE A 77 -11.15 -16.54 15.97
CA ILE A 77 -11.39 -15.70 14.79
C ILE A 77 -12.20 -14.49 15.26
N ALA A 78 -11.55 -13.33 15.31
CA ALA A 78 -12.13 -12.13 15.91
C ALA A 78 -13.32 -11.56 15.11
N GLN A 79 -13.39 -11.85 13.81
CA GLN A 79 -14.41 -11.30 12.93
C GLN A 79 -14.75 -12.27 11.79
N GLU A 80 -16.04 -12.29 11.43
CA GLU A 80 -16.55 -12.92 10.23
C GLU A 80 -17.46 -11.95 9.44
N PRO A 81 -17.55 -12.07 8.11
CA PRO A 81 -16.76 -12.98 7.28
C PRO A 81 -15.30 -12.51 7.09
N PHE A 82 -14.41 -13.44 6.75
CA PHE A 82 -12.96 -13.17 6.60
C PHE A 82 -12.39 -13.60 5.24
N ALA A 83 -11.26 -13.02 4.85
CA ALA A 83 -10.42 -13.45 3.74
C ALA A 83 -9.13 -14.09 4.28
N ILE A 84 -8.50 -14.94 3.48
CA ILE A 84 -7.27 -15.67 3.82
C ILE A 84 -6.17 -15.24 2.86
N SER A 85 -5.01 -14.85 3.39
CA SER A 85 -3.84 -14.45 2.61
C SER A 85 -2.63 -15.33 2.94
N LEU A 86 -1.86 -15.71 1.92
CA LEU A 86 -0.61 -16.48 2.07
C LEU A 86 0.36 -16.12 0.95
N ARG A 87 1.66 -16.00 1.25
CA ARG A 87 2.71 -16.00 0.22
C ARG A 87 2.89 -17.43 -0.29
N TYR A 88 2.58 -17.64 -1.56
CA TYR A 88 2.46 -18.96 -2.16
C TYR A 88 3.11 -18.97 -3.54
N GLU A 89 3.90 -20.00 -3.79
CA GLU A 89 4.69 -20.11 -5.00
C GLU A 89 3.92 -20.79 -6.12
N VAL A 90 3.82 -20.09 -7.25
CA VAL A 90 3.20 -20.56 -8.47
C VAL A 90 4.28 -20.68 -9.54
N THR A 91 4.57 -21.91 -9.97
CA THR A 91 5.63 -22.21 -10.93
C THR A 91 5.41 -21.44 -12.22
N GLY A 92 6.44 -20.72 -12.65
CA GLY A 92 6.38 -19.86 -13.83
C GLY A 92 5.57 -18.57 -13.64
N PHE A 93 5.17 -18.20 -12.41
CA PHE A 93 4.57 -16.90 -12.08
C PHE A 93 5.24 -16.21 -10.88
N GLY A 94 5.81 -16.95 -9.91
CA GLY A 94 6.60 -16.37 -8.82
C GLY A 94 6.14 -16.78 -7.42
N ASP A 95 6.83 -16.26 -6.40
CA ASP A 95 6.50 -16.43 -4.97
C ASP A 95 5.92 -15.11 -4.46
N VAL A 96 4.59 -15.00 -4.56
CA VAL A 96 3.83 -13.79 -4.26
C VAL A 96 2.67 -14.09 -3.33
N TYR A 97 2.08 -13.06 -2.72
CA TYR A 97 0.86 -13.25 -1.95
C TYR A 97 -0.38 -13.44 -2.83
N PHE A 98 -1.16 -14.46 -2.50
CA PHE A 98 -2.50 -14.66 -3.00
C PHE A 98 -3.52 -14.42 -1.89
N VAL A 99 -4.72 -13.99 -2.30
CA VAL A 99 -5.85 -13.74 -1.43
C VAL A 99 -7.01 -14.64 -1.85
N ALA A 100 -7.54 -15.40 -0.91
CA ALA A 100 -8.81 -16.08 -1.03
C ALA A 100 -9.86 -15.21 -0.32
N ASP A 101 -10.81 -14.65 -1.07
CA ASP A 101 -11.83 -13.72 -0.54
C ASP A 101 -13.27 -14.14 -0.85
N ASN A 102 -13.47 -15.36 -1.38
CA ASN A 102 -14.78 -15.87 -1.80
C ASN A 102 -15.51 -14.89 -2.73
N LEU A 103 -14.79 -14.34 -3.72
CA LEU A 103 -15.29 -13.36 -4.68
C LEU A 103 -15.73 -12.04 -4.02
N GLY A 104 -15.13 -11.71 -2.87
CA GLY A 104 -15.43 -10.55 -2.04
C GLY A 104 -16.50 -10.77 -0.97
N ARG A 105 -17.03 -11.99 -0.80
CA ARG A 105 -18.01 -12.30 0.25
C ARG A 105 -17.37 -12.71 1.58
N GLY A 106 -16.11 -13.10 1.55
CA GLY A 106 -15.40 -13.74 2.67
C GLY A 106 -15.95 -15.11 3.04
N TYR A 107 -15.31 -15.72 4.03
CA TYR A 107 -15.61 -17.03 4.60
C TYR A 107 -16.15 -16.88 6.02
N ARG A 108 -16.91 -17.87 6.47
CA ARG A 108 -17.31 -18.07 7.86
C ARG A 108 -16.70 -19.36 8.33
N ALA A 109 -16.36 -19.46 9.61
CA ALA A 109 -15.82 -20.66 10.21
C ALA A 109 -16.78 -21.83 10.00
N GLY A 110 -16.21 -23.01 9.71
CA GLY A 110 -16.98 -24.21 9.44
C GLY A 110 -16.15 -25.22 8.68
N GLU A 111 -16.69 -25.68 7.54
CA GLU A 111 -16.07 -26.71 6.71
C GLU A 111 -14.62 -26.38 6.32
N PRO A 112 -13.73 -27.39 6.22
CA PRO A 112 -12.35 -27.17 5.82
C PRO A 112 -12.22 -26.47 4.46
N ILE A 113 -11.35 -25.46 4.40
CA ILE A 113 -11.10 -24.68 3.19
C ILE A 113 -9.88 -25.24 2.46
N ASN A 114 -10.06 -25.67 1.21
CA ASN A 114 -8.94 -25.98 0.31
C ASN A 114 -8.38 -24.67 -0.27
N LEU A 115 -7.26 -24.20 0.29
CA LEU A 115 -6.79 -22.84 0.06
C LEU A 115 -6.36 -22.59 -1.40
N VAL A 116 -5.67 -23.54 -2.03
CA VAL A 116 -5.14 -23.37 -3.39
C VAL A 116 -6.28 -23.29 -4.41
N TYR A 117 -7.31 -24.13 -4.25
CA TYR A 117 -8.53 -24.02 -5.02
C TYR A 117 -9.22 -22.66 -4.81
N GLU A 118 -9.23 -22.17 -3.58
CA GLU A 118 -9.87 -20.90 -3.25
C GLU A 118 -9.10 -19.65 -3.73
N PHE A 119 -7.77 -19.72 -3.80
CA PHE A 119 -6.95 -18.76 -4.51
C PHE A 119 -7.31 -18.72 -5.99
N ALA A 120 -7.39 -19.88 -6.64
CA ALA A 120 -7.78 -19.96 -8.05
C ALA A 120 -9.18 -19.36 -8.29
N ARG A 121 -10.14 -19.67 -7.41
CA ARG A 121 -11.51 -19.13 -7.48
C ARG A 121 -11.53 -17.61 -7.39
N SER A 122 -10.84 -17.06 -6.39
CA SER A 122 -10.80 -15.61 -6.15
C SER A 122 -10.09 -14.89 -7.29
N ARG A 123 -8.90 -15.37 -7.68
CA ARG A 123 -8.10 -14.83 -8.79
C ARG A 123 -8.87 -14.84 -10.12
N MET A 124 -9.52 -15.95 -10.44
CA MET A 124 -10.38 -16.08 -11.63
C MET A 124 -11.55 -15.09 -11.59
N GLY A 125 -12.15 -14.87 -10.42
CA GLY A 125 -13.16 -13.85 -10.19
C GLY A 125 -12.69 -12.45 -10.57
N HIS A 126 -11.49 -12.06 -10.17
CA HIS A 126 -10.91 -10.77 -10.54
C HIS A 126 -10.61 -10.67 -12.04
N ALA A 127 -10.03 -11.70 -12.64
CA ALA A 127 -9.80 -11.73 -14.09
C ALA A 127 -11.11 -11.57 -14.89
N ARG A 128 -12.20 -12.21 -14.45
CA ARG A 128 -13.53 -12.05 -15.06
C ARG A 128 -14.12 -10.65 -14.86
N LYS A 129 -13.92 -10.03 -13.69
CA LYS A 129 -14.34 -8.64 -13.45
C LYS A 129 -13.64 -7.68 -14.42
N ILE A 130 -12.32 -7.85 -14.62
CA ILE A 130 -11.55 -7.04 -15.57
C ILE A 130 -12.01 -7.30 -17.00
N GLN A 131 -12.20 -8.57 -17.41
CA GLN A 131 -12.72 -8.91 -18.73
C GLN A 131 -14.08 -8.29 -19.02
N LYS A 132 -14.98 -8.29 -18.03
CA LYS A 132 -16.28 -7.63 -18.13
C LYS A 132 -16.11 -6.12 -18.33
N ALA A 133 -15.31 -5.47 -17.51
CA ALA A 133 -15.04 -4.03 -17.60
C ALA A 133 -14.36 -3.65 -18.93
N ALA A 134 -13.46 -4.48 -19.45
CA ALA A 134 -12.85 -4.29 -20.77
C ALA A 134 -13.90 -4.32 -21.88
N ARG A 135 -14.76 -5.34 -21.89
CA ARG A 135 -15.85 -5.45 -22.87
C ARG A 135 -16.80 -4.26 -22.82
N GLU A 136 -17.18 -3.82 -21.62
CA GLU A 136 -18.06 -2.66 -21.41
C GLU A 136 -17.41 -1.35 -21.89
N ALA A 137 -16.09 -1.24 -21.81
CA ALA A 137 -15.33 -0.11 -22.32
C ALA A 137 -15.02 -0.19 -23.83
N GLY A 138 -15.36 -1.30 -24.51
CA GLY A 138 -15.03 -1.53 -25.92
C GLY A 138 -13.60 -2.04 -26.16
N CYS A 139 -12.91 -2.50 -25.11
CA CYS A 139 -11.59 -3.12 -25.19
C CYS A 139 -11.72 -4.62 -25.48
N ASP A 140 -11.24 -5.08 -26.65
CA ASP A 140 -11.06 -6.51 -26.89
C ASP A 140 -9.73 -6.97 -26.29
N LEU A 141 -9.79 -7.83 -25.28
CA LEU A 141 -8.59 -8.42 -24.68
C LEU A 141 -7.85 -9.26 -25.73
N LYS A 142 -6.52 -9.31 -25.64
CA LYS A 142 -5.72 -10.07 -26.61
C LYS A 142 -6.15 -11.55 -26.66
N PRO A 143 -6.04 -12.23 -27.82
CA PRO A 143 -6.39 -13.65 -27.93
C PRO A 143 -5.67 -14.54 -26.92
N THR A 144 -4.40 -14.25 -26.62
CA THR A 144 -3.60 -14.95 -25.62
C THR A 144 -4.17 -14.80 -24.21
N THR A 145 -4.56 -13.59 -23.82
CA THR A 145 -5.23 -13.29 -22.55
C THR A 145 -6.55 -14.05 -22.43
N ARG A 146 -7.42 -13.99 -23.46
CA ARG A 146 -8.69 -14.74 -23.49
C ARG A 146 -8.46 -16.25 -23.41
N GLY A 147 -7.44 -16.76 -24.09
CA GLY A 147 -7.05 -18.17 -24.04
C GLY A 147 -6.74 -18.64 -22.63
N ARG A 148 -5.91 -17.90 -21.87
CA ARG A 148 -5.59 -18.22 -20.48
C ARG A 148 -6.81 -18.14 -19.55
N ILE A 149 -7.65 -17.10 -19.69
CA ILE A 149 -8.92 -16.99 -18.96
C ILE A 149 -9.79 -18.24 -19.16
N ASN A 150 -9.94 -18.70 -20.41
CA ASN A 150 -10.77 -19.84 -20.73
C ASN A 150 -10.17 -21.15 -20.19
N LYS A 151 -8.86 -21.34 -20.32
CA LYS A 151 -8.15 -22.52 -19.77
C LYS A 151 -8.25 -22.57 -18.24
N ALA A 152 -8.00 -21.45 -17.55
CA ALA A 152 -8.16 -21.34 -16.11
C ALA A 152 -9.58 -21.70 -15.67
N GLN A 153 -10.60 -21.15 -16.32
CA GLN A 153 -11.99 -21.45 -15.99
C GLN A 153 -12.34 -22.95 -16.18
N ALA A 154 -11.85 -23.58 -17.24
CA ALA A 154 -12.09 -25.00 -17.48
C ALA A 154 -11.46 -25.87 -16.38
N LEU A 155 -10.25 -25.54 -15.93
CA LEU A 155 -9.57 -26.21 -14.82
C LEU A 155 -10.30 -25.99 -13.49
N LEU A 156 -10.72 -24.75 -13.20
CA LEU A 156 -11.48 -24.41 -11.99
C LEU A 156 -12.80 -25.18 -11.92
N ASN A 157 -13.52 -25.28 -13.05
CA ASN A 157 -14.78 -26.02 -13.13
C ASN A 157 -14.59 -27.53 -12.88
N ARG A 158 -13.45 -28.09 -13.33
CA ARG A 158 -13.07 -29.47 -13.02
C ARG A 158 -12.77 -29.62 -11.54
N ALA A 159 -11.92 -28.75 -10.97
CA ALA A 159 -11.57 -28.76 -9.56
C ALA A 159 -12.82 -28.70 -8.65
N HIS A 160 -13.79 -27.83 -8.98
CA HIS A 160 -15.03 -27.68 -8.22
C HIS A 160 -15.86 -28.98 -8.13
N ARG A 161 -15.81 -29.82 -9.18
CA ARG A 161 -16.55 -31.09 -9.25
C ARG A 161 -15.78 -32.27 -8.67
N THR A 162 -14.50 -32.09 -8.35
CA THR A 162 -13.65 -33.15 -7.80
C THR A 162 -13.87 -33.26 -6.29
N PRO A 163 -14.39 -34.38 -5.76
CA PRO A 163 -14.60 -34.56 -4.32
C PRO A 163 -13.27 -34.75 -3.57
N ASP A 164 -12.31 -35.44 -4.19
CA ASP A 164 -10.98 -35.70 -3.63
C ASP A 164 -10.18 -34.40 -3.44
N THR A 165 -9.63 -34.21 -2.24
CA THR A 165 -8.98 -32.95 -1.86
C THR A 165 -7.63 -32.77 -2.55
N GLU A 166 -6.85 -33.83 -2.74
CA GLU A 166 -5.53 -33.76 -3.37
C GLU A 166 -5.66 -33.40 -4.86
N GLU A 167 -6.50 -34.12 -5.59
CA GLU A 167 -6.78 -33.86 -7.01
C GLU A 167 -7.47 -32.51 -7.20
N ARG A 168 -8.36 -32.10 -6.29
CA ARG A 168 -8.93 -30.73 -6.30
C ARG A 168 -7.85 -29.68 -6.14
N SER A 169 -6.87 -29.91 -5.27
CA SER A 169 -5.75 -28.99 -5.05
C SER A 169 -4.86 -28.89 -6.29
N ARG A 170 -4.54 -30.03 -6.93
CA ARG A 170 -3.74 -30.06 -8.15
C ARG A 170 -4.43 -29.33 -9.31
N LEU A 171 -5.72 -29.57 -9.54
CA LEU A 171 -6.50 -28.85 -10.55
C LEU A 171 -6.67 -27.37 -10.19
N GLY A 172 -6.85 -27.06 -8.90
CA GLY A 172 -6.87 -25.71 -8.36
C GLY A 172 -5.56 -24.97 -8.63
N TYR A 173 -4.41 -25.62 -8.40
CA TYR A 173 -3.08 -25.07 -8.67
C TYR A 173 -2.91 -24.75 -10.16
N GLN A 174 -3.26 -25.70 -11.05
CA GLN A 174 -3.19 -25.48 -12.50
C GLN A 174 -4.09 -24.31 -12.93
N SER A 175 -5.28 -24.19 -12.33
CA SER A 175 -6.15 -23.04 -12.56
C SER A 175 -5.54 -21.75 -12.00
N LEU A 176 -4.90 -21.78 -10.85
CA LEU A 176 -4.23 -20.62 -10.24
C LEU A 176 -3.09 -20.14 -11.14
N GLN A 177 -2.27 -21.05 -11.64
CA GLN A 177 -1.18 -20.76 -12.57
C GLN A 177 -1.67 -20.02 -13.82
N GLU A 178 -2.76 -20.47 -14.43
CA GLU A 178 -3.33 -19.80 -15.60
C GLU A 178 -4.06 -18.50 -15.24
N SER A 179 -4.80 -18.46 -14.13
CA SER A 179 -5.57 -17.28 -13.72
C SER A 179 -4.71 -16.15 -13.18
N ALA A 180 -3.55 -16.44 -12.58
CA ALA A 180 -2.58 -15.44 -12.13
C ALA A 180 -2.06 -14.64 -13.33
N TRP A 181 -1.52 -15.34 -14.34
CA TRP A 181 -1.12 -14.73 -15.62
C TRP A 181 -2.29 -14.03 -16.32
N ALA A 182 -3.44 -14.69 -16.41
CA ALA A 182 -4.62 -14.11 -17.07
C ALA A 182 -5.07 -12.81 -16.42
N GLY A 183 -4.99 -12.71 -15.10
CA GLY A 183 -5.36 -11.53 -14.33
C GLY A 183 -4.48 -10.32 -14.66
N GLU A 184 -3.16 -10.47 -14.56
CA GLU A 184 -2.22 -9.39 -14.90
C GLU A 184 -2.29 -9.01 -16.39
N MET A 185 -2.37 -10.01 -17.29
CA MET A 185 -2.50 -9.75 -18.73
C MET A 185 -3.78 -8.99 -19.07
N ALA A 186 -4.91 -9.36 -18.46
CA ALA A 186 -6.18 -8.66 -18.67
C ALA A 186 -6.14 -7.23 -18.12
N LEU A 187 -5.51 -7.05 -16.96
CA LEU A 187 -5.29 -5.72 -16.37
C LEU A 187 -4.47 -4.85 -17.31
N LEU A 188 -3.36 -5.36 -17.85
CA LEU A 188 -2.47 -4.61 -18.73
C LEU A 188 -3.08 -4.33 -20.11
N ASP A 189 -3.80 -5.28 -20.68
CA ASP A 189 -4.53 -5.07 -21.93
C ASP A 189 -5.54 -3.92 -21.77
N LYS A 190 -6.31 -3.92 -20.67
CA LYS A 190 -7.24 -2.84 -20.36
C LYS A 190 -6.54 -1.52 -20.06
N ALA A 191 -5.49 -1.53 -19.24
CA ALA A 191 -4.73 -0.33 -18.91
C ALA A 191 -4.18 0.34 -20.18
N ARG A 192 -3.56 -0.42 -21.08
CA ARG A 192 -3.05 0.09 -22.36
C ARG A 192 -4.15 0.66 -23.25
N PHE A 193 -5.33 0.01 -23.29
CA PHE A 193 -6.49 0.54 -24.00
C PHE A 193 -6.95 1.88 -23.42
N ASP A 194 -7.10 1.98 -22.10
CA ASP A 194 -7.53 3.20 -21.42
C ASP A 194 -6.53 4.35 -21.61
N VAL A 195 -5.23 4.04 -21.59
CA VAL A 195 -4.16 5.00 -21.89
C VAL A 195 -4.24 5.47 -23.34
N GLY A 196 -4.37 4.56 -24.30
CA GLY A 196 -4.51 4.91 -25.72
C GLY A 196 -5.77 5.73 -26.02
N LYS A 197 -6.87 5.49 -25.29
CA LYS A 197 -8.10 6.28 -25.40
C LYS A 197 -7.97 7.68 -24.81
N ARG A 198 -7.19 7.83 -23.72
CA ARG A 198 -7.02 9.11 -23.03
C ARG A 198 -5.95 9.99 -23.66
N GLY A 199 -4.86 9.41 -24.15
CA GLY A 199 -3.70 10.13 -24.63
C GLY A 199 -2.86 10.76 -23.50
N TRP A 200 -2.08 11.78 -23.86
CA TRP A 200 -1.18 12.48 -22.97
C TRP A 200 -1.91 13.20 -21.82
N ARG A 201 -1.36 13.08 -20.61
CA ARG A 201 -1.80 13.73 -19.38
C ARG A 201 -0.73 14.75 -18.96
N PRO A 202 -0.82 16.02 -19.39
CA PRO A 202 0.21 17.03 -19.11
C PRO A 202 0.41 17.31 -17.61
N GLY A 203 -0.62 17.09 -16.78
CA GLY A 203 -0.55 17.25 -15.32
C GLY A 203 -0.06 16.01 -14.55
N PHE A 204 0.25 14.89 -15.23
CA PHE A 204 0.72 13.70 -14.52
C PHE A 204 2.19 13.87 -14.10
N ARG A 205 2.46 13.57 -12.83
CA ARG A 205 3.78 13.77 -12.22
C ARG A 205 4.59 12.47 -12.17
N PHE A 206 5.79 12.52 -12.71
CA PHE A 206 6.81 11.48 -12.67
C PHE A 206 7.92 12.00 -11.76
N GLY A 207 8.14 11.37 -10.62
CA GLY A 207 9.05 11.93 -9.64
C GLY A 207 9.98 10.95 -8.95
N ALA A 208 10.91 11.54 -8.19
CA ALA A 208 11.70 10.83 -7.21
C ALA A 208 12.10 11.71 -6.02
N ASN A 209 12.71 11.13 -4.97
CA ASN A 209 13.40 11.95 -3.97
C ASN A 209 14.59 12.67 -4.63
N ALA A 210 14.74 13.96 -4.33
CA ALA A 210 15.76 14.85 -4.87
C ALA A 210 16.95 14.99 -3.90
N PHE A 211 17.10 14.05 -2.96
CA PHE A 211 17.94 14.20 -1.78
C PHE A 211 19.44 14.19 -2.08
N ARG A 212 19.83 13.86 -3.31
CA ARG A 212 21.23 13.83 -3.77
C ARG A 212 21.63 15.02 -4.63
N TYR A 213 20.79 16.05 -4.74
CA TYR A 213 21.18 17.31 -5.37
C TYR A 213 22.52 17.84 -4.84
N GLY A 214 23.43 18.25 -5.72
CA GLY A 214 24.76 18.76 -5.41
C GLY A 214 25.81 17.67 -5.15
N ALA A 215 25.46 16.38 -5.30
CA ALA A 215 26.41 15.29 -5.12
C ALA A 215 27.26 15.03 -6.36
N ASP A 216 26.68 15.12 -7.57
CA ASP A 216 27.36 14.92 -8.84
C ASP A 216 26.49 15.49 -9.99
N PRO A 217 27.04 16.33 -10.90
CA PRO A 217 26.32 16.87 -12.06
C PRO A 217 25.53 15.86 -12.89
N LYS A 218 25.99 14.59 -12.95
CA LYS A 218 25.27 13.51 -13.63
C LYS A 218 23.93 13.21 -12.98
N TYR A 219 23.84 13.28 -11.66
CA TYR A 219 22.59 13.05 -10.94
C TYR A 219 21.54 14.07 -11.37
N GLU A 220 21.88 15.37 -11.34
CA GLU A 220 20.96 16.44 -11.74
C GLU A 220 20.54 16.29 -13.20
N GLN A 221 21.51 16.11 -14.10
CA GLN A 221 21.24 15.92 -15.52
C GLN A 221 20.26 14.77 -15.77
N ARG A 222 20.50 13.59 -15.17
CA ARG A 222 19.61 12.44 -15.35
C ARG A 222 18.25 12.65 -14.73
N PHE A 223 18.16 13.39 -13.61
CA PHE A 223 16.89 13.71 -12.97
C PHE A 223 16.02 14.57 -13.89
N GLU A 224 16.60 15.63 -14.45
CA GLU A 224 15.94 16.56 -15.38
C GLU A 224 15.56 15.90 -16.71
N GLU A 225 16.34 14.93 -17.18
CA GLU A 225 16.05 14.17 -18.41
C GLU A 225 14.81 13.25 -18.30
N LEU A 226 14.46 12.80 -17.10
CA LEU A 226 13.41 11.78 -16.90
C LEU A 226 12.18 12.28 -16.15
N LEU A 227 12.37 13.12 -15.12
CA LEU A 227 11.36 13.43 -14.12
C LEU A 227 10.85 14.87 -14.26
N ASN A 228 9.67 15.14 -13.73
CA ASN A 228 9.07 16.48 -13.66
C ASN A 228 8.63 16.87 -12.23
N PHE A 229 8.93 16.02 -11.24
CA PHE A 229 8.48 16.17 -9.86
C PHE A 229 9.56 15.69 -8.87
N GLY A 230 9.93 16.51 -7.90
CA GLY A 230 11.00 16.20 -6.95
C GLY A 230 10.58 16.36 -5.50
N THR A 231 10.94 15.40 -4.64
CA THR A 231 10.66 15.44 -3.21
C THR A 231 11.86 16.00 -2.42
N THR A 232 11.60 16.96 -1.54
CA THR A 232 12.55 17.68 -0.68
C THR A 232 12.39 17.25 0.79
N PRO A 233 13.48 17.00 1.56
CA PRO A 233 13.41 16.39 2.88
C PRO A 233 13.18 17.42 4.02
N PHE A 234 12.22 17.15 4.91
CA PHE A 234 11.86 18.00 6.07
C PHE A 234 11.85 17.23 7.40
N TYR A 235 12.52 16.07 7.46
CA TYR A 235 12.56 15.22 8.66
C TYR A 235 12.95 16.01 9.92
N THR A 236 12.02 16.10 10.88
CA THR A 236 12.09 17.07 11.99
C THR A 236 13.41 17.01 12.76
N LYS A 237 13.94 15.83 13.08
CA LYS A 237 15.23 15.70 13.80
C LYS A 237 16.43 16.28 13.05
N ALA A 238 16.43 16.22 11.73
CA ALA A 238 17.50 16.80 10.91
C ALA A 238 17.24 18.28 10.60
N PHE A 239 15.99 18.63 10.33
CA PHE A 239 15.57 19.97 9.91
C PHE A 239 15.45 20.96 11.08
N GLU A 240 15.00 20.51 12.25
CA GLU A 240 14.85 21.29 13.48
C GLU A 240 15.47 20.48 14.63
N PRO A 241 16.81 20.42 14.72
CA PRO A 241 17.50 19.63 15.75
C PRO A 241 17.22 20.12 17.18
N LYS A 242 16.88 21.39 17.35
CA LYS A 242 16.40 22.00 18.59
C LYS A 242 15.19 22.87 18.29
N GLU A 243 14.27 22.95 19.24
CA GLU A 243 13.02 23.70 19.10
C GLU A 243 13.27 25.14 18.65
N GLY A 244 12.72 25.51 17.49
CA GLY A 244 12.86 26.84 16.87
C GLY A 244 14.17 27.09 16.12
N GLU A 245 15.14 26.17 16.15
CA GLU A 245 16.39 26.27 15.37
C GLU A 245 16.32 25.45 14.07
N TYR A 246 15.86 26.07 12.99
CA TYR A 246 15.66 25.42 11.69
C TYR A 246 16.91 25.41 10.80
N LYS A 247 17.03 24.38 9.96
CA LYS A 247 18.08 24.18 8.94
C LYS A 247 17.50 24.32 7.54
N TRP A 248 17.42 25.57 7.06
CA TRP A 248 16.76 25.94 5.80
C TRP A 248 17.57 25.62 4.54
N ASP A 249 18.90 25.73 4.61
CA ASP A 249 19.79 25.70 3.43
C ASP A 249 19.54 24.49 2.52
N ARG A 250 19.49 23.27 3.09
CA ARG A 250 19.42 22.05 2.29
C ARG A 250 18.08 21.91 1.53
N PRO A 251 16.91 22.07 2.17
CA PRO A 251 15.65 22.07 1.44
C PRO A 251 15.48 23.24 0.46
N GLU A 252 16.01 24.42 0.79
CA GLU A 252 16.00 25.60 -0.11
C GLU A 252 16.80 25.34 -1.38
N ASP A 253 18.03 24.83 -1.25
CA ASP A 253 18.89 24.50 -2.37
C ASP A 253 18.22 23.52 -3.34
N ILE A 254 17.58 22.47 -2.81
CA ILE A 254 16.85 21.49 -3.61
C ILE A 254 15.64 22.14 -4.29
N ALA A 255 14.83 22.90 -3.56
CA ALA A 255 13.64 23.56 -4.11
C ALA A 255 14.02 24.57 -5.20
N ALA A 256 15.07 25.36 -4.99
CA ALA A 256 15.59 26.32 -5.95
C ALA A 256 16.06 25.63 -7.23
N TRP A 257 16.78 24.51 -7.11
CA TRP A 257 17.18 23.70 -8.27
C TRP A 257 15.98 23.16 -9.04
N LEU A 258 15.06 22.48 -8.36
CA LEU A 258 13.87 21.89 -9.00
C LEU A 258 13.08 22.97 -9.75
N ASN A 259 12.77 24.08 -9.09
CA ASN A 259 12.02 25.18 -9.71
C ASN A 259 12.80 25.86 -10.85
N GLY A 260 14.11 26.04 -10.70
CA GLY A 260 14.99 26.59 -11.74
C GLY A 260 15.08 25.72 -12.99
N ALA A 261 14.99 24.40 -12.82
CA ALA A 261 14.90 23.42 -13.91
C ALA A 261 13.47 23.24 -14.46
N GLY A 262 12.48 23.99 -13.97
CA GLY A 262 11.07 23.87 -14.37
C GLY A 262 10.37 22.62 -13.85
N LEU A 263 10.91 21.98 -12.82
CA LEU A 263 10.36 20.81 -12.14
C LEU A 263 9.54 21.25 -10.92
N THR A 264 8.49 20.50 -10.59
CA THR A 264 7.66 20.81 -9.42
C THR A 264 8.30 20.24 -8.14
N ALA A 265 8.45 21.06 -7.10
CA ALA A 265 8.92 20.59 -5.80
C ALA A 265 7.77 20.14 -4.87
N LYS A 266 8.06 19.13 -4.03
CA LYS A 266 7.19 18.61 -2.98
C LYS A 266 7.94 18.52 -1.66
N GLY A 267 7.34 18.97 -0.56
CA GLY A 267 7.89 18.81 0.78
C GLY A 267 7.51 17.47 1.41
N HIS A 268 8.49 16.76 1.99
CA HIS A 268 8.29 15.49 2.70
C HIS A 268 9.12 15.38 3.99
N PRO A 269 8.48 15.15 5.14
CA PRO A 269 7.12 15.56 5.48
C PRO A 269 7.16 16.70 6.52
N VAL A 270 6.03 17.41 6.67
CA VAL A 270 5.90 18.43 7.73
C VAL A 270 5.95 17.76 9.11
N LEU A 271 5.22 16.65 9.27
CA LEU A 271 5.16 15.85 10.50
C LEU A 271 5.42 14.36 10.22
N TRP A 272 6.27 13.75 11.04
CA TRP A 272 6.45 12.29 11.08
C TRP A 272 6.94 11.82 12.45
N PHE A 273 6.07 11.14 13.21
CA PHE A 273 6.38 10.66 14.56
C PHE A 273 7.09 9.28 14.56
N TYR A 274 8.00 9.08 13.62
CA TYR A 274 8.88 7.91 13.58
C TYR A 274 10.07 8.08 14.54
N PRO A 275 10.47 7.05 15.30
CA PRO A 275 11.55 7.17 16.28
C PRO A 275 12.87 7.75 15.73
N GLY A 276 13.20 7.47 14.46
CA GLY A 276 14.42 7.97 13.81
C GLY A 276 14.38 9.44 13.44
N THR A 277 13.20 10.03 13.28
CA THR A 277 13.01 11.42 12.81
C THR A 277 12.39 12.35 13.84
N THR A 278 11.90 11.84 14.97
CA THR A 278 11.39 12.66 16.07
C THR A 278 12.55 13.10 17.00
N PRO A 279 12.81 14.41 17.15
CA PRO A 279 13.76 14.94 18.12
C PRO A 279 13.43 14.56 19.58
N ASP A 280 14.44 14.53 20.44
CA ASP A 280 14.24 14.14 21.85
C ASP A 280 13.45 15.19 22.65
N TYR A 281 13.51 16.47 22.27
CA TYR A 281 12.73 17.53 22.93
C TYR A 281 11.22 17.37 22.73
N LEU A 282 10.78 16.70 21.65
CA LEU A 282 9.36 16.39 21.44
C LEU A 282 8.90 15.18 22.26
N LYS A 283 9.78 14.21 22.50
CA LYS A 283 9.43 12.96 23.22
C LYS A 283 9.07 13.19 24.69
N GLN A 284 9.40 14.36 25.23
CA GLN A 284 9.14 14.73 26.63
C GLN A 284 7.88 15.57 26.80
N LYS A 285 7.25 16.01 25.70
CA LYS A 285 6.09 16.88 25.71
C LYS A 285 4.79 16.09 25.88
N SER A 286 3.80 16.71 26.51
CA SER A 286 2.43 16.23 26.58
C SER A 286 1.75 16.29 25.21
N PHE A 287 0.57 15.67 25.10
CA PHE A 287 -0.25 15.80 23.89
C PHE A 287 -0.60 17.26 23.60
N GLU A 288 -1.02 18.02 24.62
CA GLU A 288 -1.40 19.42 24.48
C GLU A 288 -0.22 20.28 24.02
N GLU A 289 0.98 20.04 24.57
CA GLU A 289 2.20 20.73 24.17
C GLU A 289 2.60 20.40 22.73
N ILE A 290 2.46 19.13 22.31
CA ILE A 290 2.73 18.72 20.93
C ILE A 290 1.71 19.30 19.96
N ARG A 291 0.43 19.28 20.33
CA ARG A 291 -0.64 19.90 19.54
C ARG A 291 -0.39 21.39 19.35
N GLN A 292 0.02 22.10 20.40
CA GLN A 292 0.39 23.51 20.33
C GLN A 292 1.66 23.72 19.48
N TRP A 293 2.68 22.87 19.65
CA TRP A 293 3.89 22.91 18.83
C TRP A 293 3.58 22.71 17.34
N VAL A 294 2.69 21.78 16.99
CA VAL A 294 2.22 21.59 15.60
C VAL A 294 1.52 22.85 15.10
N HIS A 295 0.66 23.45 15.94
CA HIS A 295 -0.06 24.67 15.60
C HIS A 295 0.90 25.81 15.25
N ASP A 296 1.93 26.03 16.09
CA ASP A 296 2.82 27.19 15.95
C ASP A 296 3.92 26.98 14.89
N ARG A 297 4.42 25.75 14.75
CA ARG A 297 5.50 25.42 13.80
C ARG A 297 5.02 25.36 12.36
N THR A 298 3.81 24.85 12.13
CA THR A 298 3.33 24.58 10.76
C THR A 298 3.34 25.85 9.89
N PRO A 299 2.79 26.99 10.33
CA PRO A 299 2.84 28.22 9.55
C PRO A 299 4.27 28.67 9.21
N THR A 300 5.19 28.57 10.17
CA THR A 300 6.60 28.97 9.97
C THR A 300 7.23 28.27 8.74
N ILE A 301 6.95 26.99 8.54
CA ILE A 301 7.50 26.24 7.39
C ILE A 301 6.70 26.51 6.12
N ILE A 302 5.37 26.49 6.23
CA ILE A 302 4.50 26.59 5.05
C ILE A 302 4.55 27.98 4.42
N GLU A 303 4.60 29.05 5.22
CA GLU A 303 4.76 30.43 4.74
C GLU A 303 6.13 30.65 4.10
N HIS A 304 7.19 30.14 4.74
CA HIS A 304 8.57 30.30 4.27
C HIS A 304 8.77 29.75 2.86
N TYR A 305 8.16 28.62 2.55
CA TYR A 305 8.29 27.97 1.24
C TYR A 305 7.14 28.27 0.27
N ALA A 306 6.16 29.11 0.62
CA ALA A 306 5.02 29.41 -0.24
C ALA A 306 5.46 29.88 -1.63
N GLY A 307 4.91 29.26 -2.69
CA GLY A 307 5.29 29.52 -4.09
C GLY A 307 6.57 28.84 -4.57
N SER A 308 7.40 28.31 -3.68
CA SER A 308 8.55 27.45 -4.03
C SER A 308 8.26 25.96 -3.79
N ILE A 309 7.45 25.64 -2.77
CA ILE A 309 6.91 24.32 -2.50
C ILE A 309 5.46 24.50 -2.06
N ASP A 310 4.52 24.10 -2.92
CA ASP A 310 3.09 24.16 -2.61
C ASP A 310 2.48 22.77 -2.40
N ILE A 311 3.22 21.68 -2.60
CA ILE A 311 2.71 20.31 -2.39
C ILE A 311 3.42 19.70 -1.18
N TRP A 312 2.65 19.27 -0.19
CA TRP A 312 3.18 18.83 1.10
C TRP A 312 2.60 17.50 1.54
N ASP A 313 3.48 16.55 1.91
CA ASP A 313 3.09 15.52 2.86
C ASP A 313 2.99 16.17 4.24
N ILE A 314 1.79 16.61 4.60
CA ILE A 314 1.54 17.32 5.86
C ILE A 314 1.70 16.41 7.07
N ILE A 315 1.43 15.10 6.88
CA ILE A 315 1.69 14.09 7.89
C ILE A 315 2.05 12.76 7.22
N ASN A 316 3.06 12.09 7.74
CA ASN A 316 3.53 10.80 7.25
C ASN A 316 3.23 9.67 8.24
N GLU A 317 2.65 8.59 7.72
CA GLU A 317 2.41 7.32 8.43
C GLU A 317 1.67 7.43 9.79
N PRO A 318 0.68 8.33 9.95
CA PRO A 318 0.06 8.59 11.26
C PRO A 318 -0.72 7.39 11.83
N HIS A 319 -1.04 6.42 10.98
CA HIS A 319 -1.78 5.21 11.34
C HIS A 319 -0.91 4.16 12.05
N VAL A 320 0.43 4.28 11.99
CA VAL A 320 1.35 3.28 12.56
C VAL A 320 2.58 3.89 13.25
N GLN A 321 3.12 5.01 12.78
CA GLN A 321 4.30 5.64 13.38
C GLN A 321 3.91 6.62 14.48
N ASN A 322 4.19 6.23 15.72
CA ASN A 322 3.65 6.91 16.89
C ASN A 322 4.58 6.78 18.10
N VAL A 323 5.82 7.29 17.97
CA VAL A 323 6.79 7.27 19.08
C VAL A 323 6.33 8.06 20.31
N LEU A 324 5.36 8.96 20.14
CA LEU A 324 4.77 9.78 21.19
C LEU A 324 3.60 9.08 21.92
N ASN A 325 3.25 7.86 21.50
CA ASN A 325 2.22 7.02 22.12
C ASN A 325 0.83 7.66 22.22
N PHE A 326 0.46 8.45 21.21
CA PHE A 326 -0.86 9.09 21.13
C PHE A 326 -1.97 8.09 20.81
N THR A 327 -3.18 8.37 21.27
CA THR A 327 -4.37 7.63 20.82
C THR A 327 -4.65 7.89 19.34
N LEU A 328 -5.43 7.03 18.69
CA LEU A 328 -5.85 7.26 17.30
C LEU A 328 -6.64 8.56 17.16
N ASP A 329 -7.45 8.92 18.15
CA ASP A 329 -8.22 10.18 18.13
C ASP A 329 -7.31 11.40 18.29
N GLN A 330 -6.26 11.30 19.11
CA GLN A 330 -5.20 12.31 19.19
C GLN A 330 -4.44 12.44 17.86
N MET A 331 -4.11 11.33 17.18
CA MET A 331 -3.48 11.37 15.86
C MET A 331 -4.39 12.00 14.79
N VAL A 332 -5.70 11.75 14.85
CA VAL A 332 -6.70 12.43 14.00
C VAL A 332 -6.72 13.93 14.30
N ASP A 333 -6.68 14.33 15.57
CA ASP A 333 -6.64 15.74 15.96
C ASP A 333 -5.36 16.45 15.51
N ILE A 334 -4.19 15.82 15.66
CA ILE A 334 -2.92 16.35 15.11
C ILE A 334 -3.01 16.51 13.59
N THR A 335 -3.57 15.52 12.88
CA THR A 335 -3.76 15.58 11.43
C THR A 335 -4.68 16.75 11.04
N ARG A 336 -5.72 17.00 11.82
CA ARG A 336 -6.63 18.14 11.64
C ARG A 336 -5.90 19.46 11.81
N VAL A 337 -5.16 19.62 12.92
CA VAL A 337 -4.43 20.87 13.23
C VAL A 337 -3.39 21.17 12.14
N VAL A 338 -2.54 20.22 11.76
CA VAL A 338 -1.53 20.47 10.71
C VAL A 338 -2.19 20.81 9.36
N SER A 339 -3.32 20.20 9.03
CA SER A 339 -4.04 20.49 7.79
C SER A 339 -4.66 21.89 7.77
N GLU A 340 -5.30 22.29 8.86
CA GLU A 340 -5.89 23.63 9.02
C GLU A 340 -4.81 24.70 8.95
N GLN A 341 -3.72 24.52 9.72
CA GLN A 341 -2.62 25.47 9.74
C GLN A 341 -1.87 25.55 8.42
N THR A 342 -1.75 24.44 7.69
CA THR A 342 -1.17 24.45 6.32
C THR A 342 -2.04 25.29 5.37
N ARG A 343 -3.37 25.13 5.43
CA ARG A 343 -4.30 25.90 4.57
C ARG A 343 -4.33 27.38 4.94
N GLU A 344 -4.27 27.71 6.22
CA GLU A 344 -4.25 29.09 6.72
C GLU A 344 -2.97 29.82 6.29
N ALA A 345 -1.81 29.16 6.47
CA ALA A 345 -0.50 29.68 6.10
C ALA A 345 -0.32 29.85 4.58
N ASN A 346 -0.84 28.92 3.77
CA ASN A 346 -0.80 29.00 2.32
C ASN A 346 -2.11 28.47 1.70
N PRO A 347 -3.01 29.35 1.24
CA PRO A 347 -4.26 28.97 0.59
C PRO A 347 -4.10 28.15 -0.69
N ASN A 348 -2.91 28.10 -1.29
CA ASN A 348 -2.62 27.29 -2.48
C ASN A 348 -1.98 25.93 -2.14
N ALA A 349 -1.63 25.68 -0.87
CA ALA A 349 -0.98 24.44 -0.49
C ALA A 349 -1.88 23.21 -0.75
N VAL A 350 -1.29 22.18 -1.34
CA VAL A 350 -1.88 20.86 -1.55
C VAL A 350 -1.41 19.94 -0.43
N ARG A 351 -2.37 19.44 0.34
CA ARG A 351 -2.15 18.68 1.57
C ARG A 351 -2.32 17.20 1.31
N ILE A 352 -1.23 16.45 1.42
CA ILE A 352 -1.18 15.00 1.27
C ILE A 352 -1.13 14.35 2.65
N VAL A 353 -2.04 13.40 2.90
CA VAL A 353 -1.91 12.45 4.03
C VAL A 353 -1.23 11.21 3.49
N ASN A 354 0.02 10.95 3.90
CA ASN A 354 0.85 9.90 3.33
C ASN A 354 0.82 8.62 4.18
N SER A 355 0.65 7.45 3.55
CA SER A 355 0.49 6.17 4.25
C SER A 355 1.41 5.07 3.71
N CYS A 356 2.12 4.41 4.63
CA CYS A 356 2.88 3.17 4.41
C CYS A 356 2.07 1.91 4.73
N CYS A 357 2.68 0.73 4.55
CA CYS A 357 2.17 -0.54 5.05
C CYS A 357 0.69 -0.81 4.69
N LEU A 358 0.32 -0.64 3.43
CA LEU A 358 -1.06 -0.65 2.89
C LEU A 358 -1.83 -1.96 3.13
N TRP A 359 -1.13 -3.09 3.27
CA TRP A 359 -1.75 -4.36 3.67
C TRP A 359 -1.93 -4.52 5.18
N ALA A 360 -1.47 -3.55 5.98
CA ALA A 360 -1.60 -3.47 7.43
C ALA A 360 -1.18 -4.75 8.17
N GLU A 361 -0.18 -5.46 7.65
CA GLU A 361 0.24 -6.78 8.14
C GLU A 361 0.75 -6.75 9.60
N TYR A 362 1.16 -5.59 10.11
CA TYR A 362 1.52 -5.39 11.52
C TYR A 362 0.32 -5.52 12.48
N MET A 363 -0.92 -5.51 11.98
CA MET A 363 -2.12 -5.69 12.79
C MET A 363 -2.41 -7.15 13.16
N LYS A 364 -1.70 -8.13 12.58
CA LYS A 364 -1.93 -9.58 12.74
C LYS A 364 -1.80 -10.13 14.17
N GLY A 365 -1.49 -9.29 15.16
CA GLY A 365 -1.42 -9.67 16.57
C GLY A 365 -1.92 -8.60 17.56
N GLN A 366 -2.53 -7.51 17.09
CA GLN A 366 -2.90 -6.37 17.93
C GLN A 366 -4.38 -6.40 18.31
N PHE A 367 -4.69 -6.28 19.60
CA PHE A 367 -6.07 -6.28 20.11
C PHE A 367 -6.25 -5.35 21.31
N GLY A 368 -7.49 -4.88 21.51
CA GLY A 368 -7.92 -4.20 22.72
C GLY A 368 -8.07 -2.67 22.59
N PRO A 369 -8.67 -2.02 23.59
CA PRO A 369 -8.93 -0.57 23.57
C PRO A 369 -7.65 0.28 23.58
N ASP A 370 -6.51 -0.31 23.95
CA ASP A 370 -5.23 0.36 24.02
C ASP A 370 -4.43 0.33 22.70
N VAL A 371 -4.97 -0.30 21.65
CA VAL A 371 -4.30 -0.32 20.33
C VAL A 371 -4.17 1.12 19.80
N ARG A 372 -2.93 1.52 19.53
CA ARG A 372 -2.56 2.86 19.04
C ARG A 372 -2.27 2.90 17.54
N VAL A 373 -2.54 1.80 16.83
CA VAL A 373 -2.32 1.67 15.39
C VAL A 373 -3.60 1.18 14.71
N CYS A 374 -3.77 1.51 13.43
CA CYS A 374 -4.84 0.95 12.61
C CYS A 374 -4.35 0.82 11.17
N SER A 375 -5.14 0.22 10.29
CA SER A 375 -4.80 0.18 8.87
C SER A 375 -4.87 1.58 8.26
N PRO A 376 -4.13 1.85 7.16
CA PRO A 376 -4.29 3.11 6.42
C PRO A 376 -5.73 3.40 6.02
N LEU A 377 -6.48 2.35 5.63
CA LEU A 377 -7.88 2.48 5.25
C LEU A 377 -8.73 2.96 6.42
N GLU A 378 -8.59 2.34 7.60
CA GLU A 378 -9.31 2.75 8.81
C GLU A 378 -8.92 4.15 9.28
N PHE A 379 -7.66 4.53 9.17
CA PHE A 379 -7.22 5.88 9.54
C PHE A 379 -7.86 6.95 8.66
N LEU A 380 -7.85 6.76 7.33
CA LEU A 380 -8.51 7.70 6.40
C LEU A 380 -10.03 7.71 6.60
N GLU A 381 -10.65 6.59 6.99
CA GLU A 381 -12.06 6.56 7.40
C GLU A 381 -12.33 7.38 8.67
N ARG A 382 -11.42 7.35 9.65
CA ARG A 382 -11.50 8.21 10.84
C ARG A 382 -11.37 9.68 10.48
N LEU A 383 -10.44 10.05 9.59
CA LEU A 383 -10.31 11.42 9.09
C LEU A 383 -11.60 11.88 8.39
N ARG A 384 -12.20 11.02 7.55
CA ARG A 384 -13.47 11.29 6.88
C ARG A 384 -14.61 11.49 7.88
N ALA A 385 -14.71 10.63 8.89
CA ALA A 385 -15.72 10.74 9.94
C ALA A 385 -15.57 12.02 10.78
N ALA A 386 -14.32 12.39 11.10
CA ALA A 386 -13.96 13.62 11.80
C ALA A 386 -13.99 14.87 10.90
N LYS A 387 -14.31 14.72 9.61
CA LYS A 387 -14.33 15.79 8.60
C LYS A 387 -13.01 16.57 8.52
N VAL A 388 -11.89 15.88 8.71
CA VAL A 388 -10.57 16.47 8.51
C VAL A 388 -10.39 16.73 7.01
N ASP A 389 -10.16 17.99 6.67
CA ASP A 389 -9.90 18.38 5.29
C ASP A 389 -8.46 18.04 4.90
N TYR A 390 -8.24 17.63 3.66
CA TYR A 390 -6.95 17.35 3.02
C TYR A 390 -7.22 17.11 1.54
N ASP A 391 -6.21 17.19 0.68
CA ASP A 391 -6.45 17.26 -0.77
C ASP A 391 -6.18 15.91 -1.45
N ILE A 392 -5.17 15.17 -1.02
CA ILE A 392 -4.67 13.97 -1.71
C ILE A 392 -4.39 12.82 -0.73
N VAL A 393 -4.69 11.59 -1.16
CA VAL A 393 -4.25 10.36 -0.47
C VAL A 393 -2.88 9.94 -1.02
N GLY A 394 -1.86 9.91 -0.16
CA GLY A 394 -0.52 9.44 -0.50
C GLY A 394 -0.31 7.98 -0.15
N LEU A 395 0.23 7.18 -1.08
CA LEU A 395 0.43 5.74 -0.93
C LEU A 395 1.90 5.36 -1.17
N GLN A 396 2.55 4.75 -0.17
CA GLN A 396 3.87 4.13 -0.32
C GLN A 396 3.74 2.64 -0.72
N LEU A 397 4.50 2.19 -1.72
CA LEU A 397 4.33 0.89 -2.40
C LEU A 397 5.60 0.01 -2.50
N TYR A 398 6.24 -0.31 -1.38
CA TYR A 398 7.40 -1.22 -1.35
C TYR A 398 7.02 -2.71 -1.28
N TYR A 399 6.41 -3.28 -2.34
CA TYR A 399 5.83 -4.63 -2.31
C TYR A 399 6.25 -5.54 -3.49
N PRO A 400 7.53 -5.91 -3.64
CA PRO A 400 7.98 -6.77 -4.74
C PRO A 400 7.42 -8.21 -4.68
N GLY A 401 6.86 -8.63 -3.53
CA GLY A 401 6.14 -9.91 -3.36
C GLY A 401 4.63 -9.82 -3.55
N ARG A 402 4.10 -8.71 -4.08
CA ARG A 402 2.71 -8.57 -4.50
C ARG A 402 2.68 -8.44 -6.02
N ASP A 403 1.80 -9.19 -6.67
CA ASP A 403 1.62 -9.08 -8.12
C ASP A 403 0.88 -7.80 -8.52
N LEU A 404 0.97 -7.41 -9.79
CA LEU A 404 0.43 -6.13 -10.27
C LEU A 404 -1.10 -6.05 -10.20
N LEU A 405 -1.80 -7.19 -10.25
CA LEU A 405 -3.25 -7.20 -10.09
C LEU A 405 -3.62 -6.85 -8.65
N GLU A 406 -2.95 -7.45 -7.65
CA GLU A 406 -3.21 -7.12 -6.24
C GLU A 406 -2.77 -5.70 -5.90
N ILE A 407 -1.67 -5.21 -6.48
CA ILE A 407 -1.25 -3.81 -6.32
C ILE A 407 -2.30 -2.86 -6.92
N SER A 408 -2.79 -3.12 -8.13
CA SER A 408 -3.87 -2.33 -8.73
C SER A 408 -5.11 -2.33 -7.85
N ARG A 409 -5.53 -3.50 -7.35
CA ARG A 409 -6.69 -3.62 -6.44
C ARG A 409 -6.48 -2.84 -5.15
N MET A 410 -5.27 -2.84 -4.60
CA MET A 410 -4.94 -2.06 -3.41
C MET A 410 -5.10 -0.57 -3.67
N ILE A 411 -4.57 -0.06 -4.80
CA ILE A 411 -4.73 1.34 -5.20
C ILE A 411 -6.22 1.70 -5.35
N ASP A 412 -7.00 0.82 -6.00
CA ASP A 412 -8.44 1.04 -6.23
C ASP A 412 -9.25 1.15 -4.93
N ARG A 413 -8.78 0.56 -3.81
CA ARG A 413 -9.44 0.73 -2.50
C ARG A 413 -9.48 2.18 -2.05
N PHE A 414 -8.51 3.00 -2.43
CA PHE A 414 -8.41 4.39 -1.98
C PHE A 414 -9.20 5.37 -2.86
N GLU A 415 -9.65 4.95 -4.06
CA GLU A 415 -10.55 5.75 -4.91
C GLU A 415 -11.85 6.13 -4.16
N ARG A 416 -12.28 5.30 -3.21
CA ARG A 416 -13.51 5.50 -2.41
C ARG A 416 -13.54 6.79 -1.58
N PHE A 417 -12.39 7.41 -1.35
CA PHE A 417 -12.30 8.69 -0.63
C PHE A 417 -12.63 9.89 -1.53
N GLY A 418 -12.81 9.68 -2.84
CA GLY A 418 -13.19 10.74 -3.78
C GLY A 418 -12.12 11.82 -3.95
N LYS A 419 -10.86 11.48 -3.64
CA LYS A 419 -9.70 12.37 -3.72
C LYS A 419 -8.67 11.79 -4.69
N PRO A 420 -7.85 12.63 -5.33
CA PRO A 420 -6.70 12.14 -6.08
C PRO A 420 -5.77 11.28 -5.21
N VAL A 421 -5.09 10.36 -5.88
CA VAL A 421 -4.08 9.48 -5.30
C VAL A 421 -2.73 9.82 -5.88
N HIS A 422 -1.74 9.99 -5.00
CA HIS A 422 -0.34 10.01 -5.36
C HIS A 422 0.31 8.70 -4.90
N ILE A 423 0.99 8.01 -5.80
CA ILE A 423 1.99 7.02 -5.38
C ILE A 423 3.21 7.84 -4.97
N THR A 424 3.41 7.98 -3.67
CA THR A 424 4.35 8.94 -3.08
C THR A 424 5.74 8.35 -2.92
N GLU A 425 5.83 7.03 -2.76
CA GLU A 425 7.08 6.31 -2.61
C GLU A 425 6.95 4.90 -3.18
N LEU A 426 7.95 4.47 -3.94
CA LEU A 426 7.95 3.18 -4.60
C LEU A 426 9.37 2.76 -4.95
N ALA A 427 9.67 1.46 -4.79
CA ALA A 427 10.84 0.85 -5.37
C ALA A 427 10.62 -0.66 -5.55
N VAL A 428 11.30 -1.23 -6.55
CA VAL A 428 11.52 -2.67 -6.69
C VAL A 428 13.01 -2.93 -7.00
N PRO A 429 13.56 -4.07 -6.58
CA PRO A 429 15.00 -4.31 -6.71
C PRO A 429 15.38 -4.64 -8.17
N SER A 430 16.62 -4.35 -8.53
CA SER A 430 17.21 -4.72 -9.82
C SER A 430 18.25 -5.85 -9.74
N SER A 431 18.33 -6.51 -8.58
CA SER A 431 19.17 -7.67 -8.33
C SER A 431 18.54 -8.53 -7.24
N ALA A 432 18.72 -9.85 -7.31
CA ALA A 432 18.30 -10.80 -6.27
C ALA A 432 19.27 -10.86 -5.08
N GLU A 433 20.45 -10.25 -5.20
CA GLU A 433 21.48 -10.24 -4.17
C GLU A 433 21.20 -9.22 -3.07
N GLY A 434 21.69 -9.49 -1.86
CA GLY A 434 21.65 -8.51 -0.77
C GLY A 434 22.42 -7.24 -1.11
N ASP A 435 21.99 -6.10 -0.55
CA ASP A 435 22.70 -4.82 -0.68
C ASP A 435 23.19 -4.32 0.70
N PRO A 436 24.51 -4.41 0.98
CA PRO A 436 25.05 -3.94 2.26
C PRO A 436 25.03 -2.42 2.42
N HIS A 437 24.85 -1.66 1.34
CA HIS A 437 24.82 -0.20 1.35
C HIS A 437 23.41 0.38 1.48
N SER A 438 22.38 -0.45 1.33
CA SER A 438 20.98 -0.04 1.54
C SER A 438 20.60 0.07 3.02
N HIS A 439 19.44 0.65 3.31
CA HIS A 439 18.84 0.57 4.64
C HIS A 439 18.30 -0.84 4.95
N TRP A 440 17.86 -1.59 3.94
CA TRP A 440 17.37 -2.96 4.07
C TRP A 440 18.53 -3.95 3.90
N LYS A 441 19.33 -4.05 4.97
CA LYS A 441 20.58 -4.82 4.97
C LYS A 441 20.35 -6.32 5.11
N GLY A 442 21.31 -7.10 4.59
CA GLY A 442 21.42 -8.54 4.78
C GLY A 442 21.34 -9.34 3.47
N PRO A 443 21.97 -10.53 3.41
CA PRO A 443 22.03 -11.33 2.19
C PRO A 443 20.65 -11.82 1.72
N ASP A 444 19.68 -11.91 2.64
CA ASP A 444 18.33 -12.40 2.37
C ASP A 444 17.28 -11.29 2.29
N ALA A 445 17.66 -10.01 2.42
CA ALA A 445 16.69 -8.91 2.47
C ALA A 445 15.79 -8.89 1.23
N VAL A 446 16.38 -8.97 0.02
CA VAL A 446 15.61 -9.02 -1.23
C VAL A 446 14.80 -10.32 -1.35
N ARG A 447 15.40 -11.47 -1.04
CA ARG A 447 14.73 -12.78 -1.10
C ARG A 447 13.50 -12.83 -0.19
N ALA A 448 13.59 -12.24 1.00
CA ALA A 448 12.50 -12.20 1.97
C ALA A 448 11.29 -11.38 1.47
N MET A 449 11.49 -10.44 0.55
CA MET A 449 10.42 -9.60 0.02
C MET A 449 9.54 -10.31 -1.02
N GLY A 450 9.96 -11.47 -1.55
CA GLY A 450 9.24 -12.23 -2.57
C GLY A 450 9.79 -12.03 -3.98
N CYS A 451 9.18 -12.73 -4.94
CA CYS A 451 9.68 -12.85 -6.31
C CYS A 451 8.52 -12.71 -7.30
N TRP A 452 8.52 -11.61 -8.08
CA TRP A 452 7.54 -11.39 -9.14
C TRP A 452 8.04 -12.01 -10.44
N HIS A 453 7.35 -13.05 -10.95
CA HIS A 453 7.68 -13.84 -12.15
C HIS A 453 8.97 -14.67 -12.09
N ARG A 454 10.12 -14.07 -11.76
CA ARG A 454 11.46 -14.67 -11.75
C ARG A 454 12.41 -13.87 -10.84
N PRO A 455 13.60 -14.40 -10.48
CA PRO A 455 14.56 -13.65 -9.66
C PRO A 455 14.85 -12.26 -10.24
N TRP A 456 14.98 -11.27 -9.36
CA TRP A 456 15.17 -9.87 -9.74
C TRP A 456 16.49 -9.64 -10.48
N ASP A 457 16.37 -8.96 -11.62
CA ASP A 457 17.47 -8.38 -12.38
C ASP A 457 17.03 -7.04 -12.99
N GLN A 458 17.93 -6.36 -13.68
CA GLN A 458 17.63 -5.06 -14.29
C GLN A 458 16.51 -5.13 -15.34
N ASP A 459 16.44 -6.23 -16.10
CA ASP A 459 15.41 -6.41 -17.13
C ASP A 459 14.02 -6.57 -16.51
N LEU A 460 13.91 -7.33 -15.43
CA LEU A 460 12.66 -7.49 -14.68
C LEU A 460 12.25 -6.19 -14.01
N GLN A 461 13.20 -5.43 -13.45
CA GLN A 461 12.92 -4.11 -12.90
C GLN A 461 12.34 -3.17 -13.97
N ALA A 462 12.93 -3.16 -15.16
CA ALA A 462 12.44 -2.37 -16.29
C ALA A 462 11.04 -2.81 -16.74
N GLU A 463 10.80 -4.12 -16.84
CA GLU A 463 9.49 -4.68 -17.16
C GLU A 463 8.43 -4.26 -16.12
N TRP A 464 8.75 -4.39 -14.83
CA TRP A 464 7.86 -4.00 -13.74
C TRP A 464 7.52 -2.50 -13.83
N VAL A 465 8.52 -1.65 -14.06
CA VAL A 465 8.35 -0.20 -14.21
C VAL A 465 7.39 0.12 -15.37
N GLU A 466 7.57 -0.48 -16.54
CA GLU A 466 6.65 -0.24 -17.67
C GLU A 466 5.20 -0.58 -17.28
N GLN A 467 5.01 -1.76 -16.70
CA GLN A 467 3.69 -2.30 -16.42
C GLN A 467 3.00 -1.52 -15.30
N PHE A 468 3.70 -1.25 -14.19
CA PHE A 468 3.17 -0.48 -13.08
C PHE A 468 2.82 0.95 -13.46
N TYR A 469 3.72 1.67 -14.15
CA TYR A 469 3.44 3.04 -14.59
C TYR A 469 2.27 3.06 -15.58
N THR A 470 2.15 2.07 -16.48
CA THR A 470 0.98 1.96 -17.38
C THR A 470 -0.33 1.79 -16.61
N ILE A 471 -0.35 0.96 -15.57
CA ILE A 471 -1.53 0.75 -14.71
C ILE A 471 -1.89 2.04 -13.96
N CYS A 472 -0.91 2.73 -13.36
CA CYS A 472 -1.16 3.99 -12.66
C CYS A 472 -1.65 5.07 -13.62
N TYR A 473 -1.00 5.22 -14.77
CA TYR A 473 -1.36 6.22 -15.78
C TYR A 473 -2.75 5.98 -16.38
N SER A 474 -3.21 4.72 -16.44
CA SER A 474 -4.54 4.36 -16.91
C SER A 474 -5.66 4.75 -15.93
N LYS A 475 -5.35 4.90 -14.64
CA LYS A 475 -6.32 5.29 -13.61
C LYS A 475 -6.46 6.82 -13.55
N PRO A 476 -7.67 7.38 -13.78
CA PRO A 476 -7.84 8.83 -13.85
C PRO A 476 -7.60 9.53 -12.50
N PHE A 477 -7.89 8.86 -11.38
CA PHE A 477 -7.70 9.41 -10.03
C PHE A 477 -6.25 9.33 -9.53
N VAL A 478 -5.35 8.64 -10.24
CA VAL A 478 -3.92 8.62 -9.91
C VAL A 478 -3.24 9.75 -10.66
N GLU A 479 -2.59 10.67 -9.97
CA GLU A 479 -2.01 11.89 -10.57
C GLU A 479 -0.49 11.97 -10.51
N ALA A 480 0.14 11.16 -9.66
CA ALA A 480 1.60 11.12 -9.53
C ALA A 480 2.11 9.71 -9.23
N VAL A 481 3.30 9.42 -9.76
CA VAL A 481 4.13 8.29 -9.32
C VAL A 481 5.53 8.81 -8.99
N THR A 482 5.91 8.66 -7.73
CA THR A 482 7.22 9.02 -7.20
C THR A 482 7.98 7.76 -6.81
N TRP A 483 9.05 7.49 -7.55
CA TRP A 483 10.05 6.48 -7.20
C TRP A 483 10.88 6.97 -6.01
N TRP A 484 11.25 6.15 -5.05
CA TRP A 484 11.90 6.72 -3.87
C TRP A 484 13.34 7.16 -4.15
N ASP A 485 14.31 6.24 -4.11
CA ASP A 485 15.69 6.56 -4.43
C ASP A 485 15.89 6.65 -5.94
N PHE A 486 16.30 7.81 -6.45
CA PHE A 486 16.60 7.93 -7.88
C PHE A 486 17.85 7.13 -8.29
N ALA A 487 18.81 6.94 -7.36
CA ALA A 487 20.08 6.25 -7.61
C ALA A 487 20.47 5.31 -6.45
N ASP A 488 21.21 4.24 -6.75
CA ASP A 488 21.80 3.33 -5.75
C ASP A 488 23.06 3.93 -5.09
N TYR A 489 23.01 5.17 -4.63
CA TYR A 489 24.17 5.85 -4.06
C TYR A 489 24.68 5.11 -2.80
N ARG A 490 25.99 5.16 -2.57
CA ARG A 490 26.63 4.42 -1.48
C ARG A 490 27.34 5.36 -0.50
N PRO A 491 27.20 5.14 0.81
CA PRO A 491 26.16 4.32 1.47
C PRO A 491 24.83 5.08 1.61
N GLY A 492 23.77 4.36 1.96
CA GLY A 492 22.58 4.97 2.57
C GLY A 492 21.41 5.25 1.64
N HIS A 493 21.33 4.65 0.45
CA HIS A 493 20.06 4.58 -0.27
C HIS A 493 19.07 3.73 0.55
N PHE A 494 17.78 4.00 0.43
CA PHE A 494 16.76 3.31 1.21
C PHE A 494 16.57 1.87 0.70
N PHE A 495 16.15 1.70 -0.56
CA PHE A 495 15.71 0.39 -1.07
C PHE A 495 16.81 -0.34 -1.87
N PRO A 496 17.07 -1.63 -1.62
CA PRO A 496 18.22 -2.36 -2.16
C PRO A 496 18.13 -2.46 -3.69
N HIS A 497 19.19 -2.01 -4.37
CA HIS A 497 19.27 -1.97 -5.85
C HIS A 497 18.06 -1.28 -6.51
N GLY A 498 17.40 -0.35 -5.81
CA GLY A 498 16.12 0.22 -6.20
C GLY A 498 16.21 1.33 -7.25
N GLY A 499 17.34 2.02 -7.39
CA GLY A 499 17.49 3.22 -8.21
C GLY A 499 17.19 3.02 -9.70
N PHE A 500 16.83 4.10 -10.38
CA PHE A 500 16.88 4.17 -11.84
C PHE A 500 18.32 4.32 -12.35
N LEU A 501 19.20 4.85 -11.50
CA LEU A 501 20.64 4.94 -11.72
C LEU A 501 21.38 4.01 -10.77
N ASP A 502 22.55 3.53 -11.19
CA ASP A 502 23.47 2.85 -10.28
C ASP A 502 24.23 3.84 -9.37
N HIS A 503 25.16 3.31 -8.58
CA HIS A 503 25.97 4.10 -7.65
C HIS A 503 26.92 5.12 -8.30
N GLU A 504 27.17 5.03 -9.62
CA GLU A 504 27.99 5.96 -10.40
C GLU A 504 27.11 6.94 -11.21
N TYR A 505 25.79 6.94 -10.93
CA TYR A 505 24.76 7.69 -11.63
C TYR A 505 24.61 7.30 -13.11
N THR A 506 24.99 6.07 -13.46
CA THR A 506 24.77 5.51 -14.79
C THR A 506 23.34 4.99 -14.90
N PRO A 507 22.57 5.37 -15.94
CA PRO A 507 21.21 4.86 -16.15
C PRO A 507 21.14 3.33 -16.29
N LYS A 508 20.20 2.73 -15.56
CA LYS A 508 19.83 1.31 -15.70
C LYS A 508 18.76 1.12 -16.78
N GLY A 509 18.45 -0.14 -17.10
CA GLY A 509 17.37 -0.48 -18.04
C GLY A 509 16.00 0.15 -17.69
N SER A 510 15.70 0.30 -16.40
CA SER A 510 14.45 0.90 -15.90
C SER A 510 14.34 2.40 -16.23
N PHE A 511 15.45 3.14 -16.20
CA PHE A 511 15.51 4.56 -16.62
C PHE A 511 15.05 4.70 -18.07
N PHE A 512 15.71 3.98 -18.98
CA PHE A 512 15.42 4.06 -20.42
C PHE A 512 14.01 3.58 -20.73
N ARG A 513 13.53 2.56 -20.00
CA ARG A 513 12.17 2.05 -20.17
C ARG A 513 11.12 3.09 -19.82
N LEU A 514 11.28 3.80 -18.70
CA LEU A 514 10.36 4.87 -18.31
C LEU A 514 10.44 6.05 -19.29
N GLN A 515 11.65 6.44 -19.72
CA GLN A 515 11.83 7.50 -20.70
C GLN A 515 11.08 7.22 -22.02
N GLN A 516 11.23 6.00 -22.56
CA GLN A 516 10.53 5.56 -23.76
C GLN A 516 9.01 5.51 -23.55
N LEU A 517 8.55 5.12 -22.37
CA LEU A 517 7.12 5.09 -22.05
C LEU A 517 6.53 6.50 -22.03
N ILE A 518 7.21 7.46 -21.39
CA ILE A 518 6.80 8.87 -21.35
C ILE A 518 6.78 9.47 -22.77
N SER A 519 7.81 9.23 -23.59
CA SER A 519 7.86 9.70 -24.99
C SER A 519 6.65 9.19 -25.78
N ARG A 520 6.38 7.88 -25.72
CA ARG A 520 5.23 7.28 -26.42
C ARG A 520 3.90 7.91 -26.00
N TRP A 521 3.70 8.20 -24.72
CA TRP A 521 2.47 8.84 -24.26
C TRP A 521 2.36 10.30 -24.68
N ARG A 522 3.47 11.05 -24.74
CA ARG A 522 3.49 12.42 -25.30
C ARG A 522 3.10 12.43 -26.77
N GLU A 523 3.69 11.55 -27.58
CA GLU A 523 3.38 11.38 -29.01
C GLU A 523 1.91 10.99 -29.28
N MET A 524 1.22 10.38 -28.31
CA MET A 524 -0.22 10.11 -28.41
C MET A 524 -1.08 11.37 -28.26
N GLY A 525 -0.60 12.39 -27.56
CA GLY A 525 -1.32 13.66 -27.38
C GLY A 525 -1.14 14.66 -28.53
N GLU A 526 -0.16 14.43 -29.40
CA GLU A 526 0.11 15.27 -30.58
C GLU A 526 -0.69 14.84 -31.83
N ARG A 527 -1.43 13.73 -31.74
CA ARG A 527 -2.31 13.18 -32.80
C ARG A 527 -3.76 13.48 -32.46
#